data_AF-A0A9R1TT17-F1
#
_entry.id   AF-A0A9R1TT17-F1
#
_cell.length_a   1.000
_cell.length_b   1.000
_cell.length_c   1.000
_cell.angle_alpha   90.00
_cell.angle_beta   90.00
_cell.angle_gamma   90.00
#
_symmetry.space_group_name_H-M   'P 1'
#
loop_
_entity.id
_entity.type
_entity.pdbx_description
1 polymer ?
#
loop_
_entity_poly.entity_id
_entity_poly.type
_entity_poly.pdbx_seq_one_letter_code
_entity_poly.pdbx_strand_id
1 'polypeptide(L)'
;MERPRTPREEDCCGNGCSPCIFDVHKNLVKYWEERDENSPGKRNILELLSYKSFWVEETVSINDEYCFIWLVYPASESEEQIHMNVGQHIMINVDSWTRAFSPISWTATGIQLLVRIYENSCFTSKLKSIEIGERIRVRGPYGDFRYSRNSFRKIIMFGIGSGIAVFYPILKAITEDEVEDTRVHLIVGFKSIELIPLKKELQLLADYWNVNCTLQLAELAEGMKINGINVKHGRINERIVEDILGIEKSEGILVLVCGNTSFNRMLERCLKTLKLNNYHIFE
;
A
#
# COMPACT_ATOMS: atom_id res chain seq x y z
N MET A 1 -16.06 -15.76 19.92
CA MET A 1 -15.00 -14.74 19.87
C MET A 1 -15.09 -13.85 21.11
N GLU A 2 -13.99 -13.60 21.82
CA GLU A 2 -13.98 -12.79 23.06
C GLU A 2 -14.26 -11.30 22.80
N ARG A 3 -14.63 -10.55 23.85
CA ARG A 3 -14.76 -9.08 23.77
C ARG A 3 -13.38 -8.46 23.47
N PRO A 4 -13.29 -7.50 22.53
CA PRO A 4 -12.04 -6.77 22.29
C PRO A 4 -11.49 -6.18 23.59
N ARG A 5 -10.20 -6.41 23.85
CA ARG A 5 -9.54 -5.84 25.03
C ARG A 5 -9.27 -4.37 24.80
N THR A 6 -9.55 -3.55 25.80
CA THR A 6 -9.24 -2.11 25.78
C THR A 6 -7.72 -1.91 25.67
N PRO A 7 -7.24 -1.17 24.66
CA PRO A 7 -5.83 -0.79 24.56
C PRO A 7 -5.39 0.06 25.75
N ARG A 8 -4.11 0.03 26.09
CA ARG A 8 -3.51 0.89 27.11
C ARG A 8 -3.10 2.23 26.51
N GLU A 9 -2.89 3.24 27.35
CA GLU A 9 -2.37 4.54 26.90
C GLU A 9 -1.01 4.42 26.20
N GLU A 10 -0.16 3.49 26.65
CA GLU A 10 1.15 3.19 26.06
C GLU A 10 1.08 2.58 24.63
N ASP A 11 -0.06 2.04 24.23
CA ASP A 11 -0.28 1.53 22.86
C ASP A 11 -0.62 2.67 21.87
N CYS A 12 -1.01 3.84 22.39
CA CYS A 12 -1.26 5.02 21.60
C CYS A 12 0.04 5.81 21.40
N CYS A 13 0.30 6.22 20.16
CA CYS A 13 1.49 7.04 19.88
C CYS A 13 1.35 8.50 20.34
N GLY A 14 0.16 8.97 20.71
CA GLY A 14 -0.11 10.37 21.08
C GLY A 14 0.02 11.39 19.94
N ASN A 15 0.29 10.94 18.71
CA ASN A 15 0.69 11.78 17.58
C ASN A 15 -0.33 11.78 16.42
N GLY A 16 -1.60 11.44 16.70
CA GLY A 16 -2.68 11.49 15.70
C GLY A 16 -2.52 10.51 14.53
N CYS A 17 -2.01 9.30 14.78
CA CYS A 17 -1.92 8.27 13.73
C CYS A 17 -3.31 7.83 13.23
N SER A 18 -3.41 7.50 11.95
CA SER A 18 -4.60 6.88 11.36
C SER A 18 -4.25 5.47 10.84
N PRO A 19 -5.03 4.43 11.18
CA PRO A 19 -6.12 4.45 12.15
C PRO A 19 -5.61 4.53 13.59
N CYS A 20 -6.28 5.32 14.44
CA CYS A 20 -5.99 5.38 15.88
C CYS A 20 -6.41 4.09 16.59
N ILE A 21 -5.59 3.58 17.51
CA ILE A 21 -5.88 2.31 18.19
C ILE A 21 -7.18 2.35 19.03
N PHE A 22 -7.50 3.51 19.62
CA PHE A 22 -8.75 3.69 20.39
C PHE A 22 -9.98 3.76 19.49
N ASP A 23 -9.87 4.37 18.30
CA ASP A 23 -10.96 4.41 17.33
C ASP A 23 -11.24 3.01 16.79
N VAL A 24 -10.19 2.25 16.48
CA VAL A 24 -10.30 0.83 16.09
C VAL A 24 -10.97 0.03 17.21
N HIS A 25 -10.54 0.19 18.46
CA HIS A 25 -11.14 -0.51 19.60
C HIS A 25 -12.63 -0.18 19.73
N LYS A 26 -13.00 1.10 19.68
CA LYS A 26 -14.40 1.54 19.75
C LYS A 26 -15.26 0.88 18.67
N ASN A 27 -14.77 0.83 17.43
CA ASN A 27 -15.48 0.19 16.33
C ASN A 27 -15.60 -1.33 16.50
N LEU A 28 -14.55 -1.99 16.99
CA LEU A 28 -14.56 -3.43 17.26
C LEU A 28 -15.49 -3.80 18.41
N VAL A 29 -15.56 -2.99 19.46
CA VAL A 29 -16.52 -3.19 20.56
C VAL A 29 -17.94 -3.07 20.03
N LYS A 30 -18.23 -2.03 19.24
CA LYS A 30 -19.55 -1.87 18.62
C LYS A 30 -19.93 -3.08 17.76
N TYR A 31 -19.03 -3.53 16.89
CA TYR A 31 -19.25 -4.73 16.09
C TYR A 31 -19.47 -5.99 16.95
N TRP A 32 -18.70 -6.12 18.04
CA TRP A 32 -18.84 -7.24 18.98
C TRP A 32 -20.21 -7.25 19.70
N GLU A 33 -20.74 -6.08 20.04
CA GLU A 33 -22.05 -5.91 20.68
C GLU A 33 -23.21 -6.21 19.70
N GLU A 34 -23.01 -5.97 18.40
CA GLU A 34 -24.04 -6.09 17.36
C GLU A 34 -24.05 -7.44 16.60
N ARG A 35 -23.10 -8.35 16.88
CA ARG A 35 -22.93 -9.59 16.10
C ARG A 35 -23.84 -10.75 16.54
N ASP A 36 -24.10 -11.67 15.60
CA ASP A 36 -24.63 -13.02 15.89
C ASP A 36 -23.51 -14.00 16.30
N GLU A 37 -23.81 -14.95 17.20
CA GLU A 37 -22.83 -15.76 17.95
C GLU A 37 -21.93 -16.71 17.13
N ASN A 38 -22.18 -16.89 15.83
CA ASN A 38 -21.56 -17.93 15.00
C ASN A 38 -20.53 -17.41 13.98
N SER A 39 -19.48 -16.73 14.44
CA SER A 39 -18.31 -16.44 13.60
C SER A 39 -17.00 -16.90 14.27
N PRO A 40 -16.34 -17.96 13.78
CA PRO A 40 -14.99 -18.28 14.21
C PRO A 40 -14.02 -17.21 13.68
N GLY A 41 -13.30 -16.54 14.58
CA GLY A 41 -12.21 -15.65 14.19
C GLY A 41 -11.03 -16.48 13.69
N LYS A 42 -10.55 -16.22 12.47
CA LYS A 42 -9.26 -16.77 12.02
C LYS A 42 -8.15 -16.17 12.88
N ARG A 43 -7.28 -17.01 13.43
CA ARG A 43 -6.07 -16.56 14.12
C ARG A 43 -5.09 -16.01 13.09
N ASN A 44 -4.48 -14.88 13.41
CA ASN A 44 -3.52 -14.18 12.57
C ASN A 44 -2.41 -13.69 13.50
N ILE A 45 -1.15 -13.79 13.07
CA ILE A 45 -0.02 -13.22 13.84
C ILE A 45 -0.27 -11.74 14.10
N LEU A 46 -0.76 -11.02 13.10
CA LEU A 46 -1.07 -9.60 13.21
C LEU A 46 -2.40 -9.40 13.95
N GLU A 47 -2.40 -8.45 14.89
CA GLU A 47 -3.58 -8.07 15.66
C GLU A 47 -3.94 -6.59 15.47
N LEU A 48 -5.23 -6.27 15.46
CA LEU A 48 -5.74 -4.90 15.30
C LEU A 48 -5.50 -4.01 16.53
N LEU A 49 -5.40 -4.59 17.72
CA LEU A 49 -5.33 -3.87 18.99
C LEU A 49 -4.05 -4.17 19.78
N SER A 50 -3.12 -4.92 19.22
CA SER A 50 -1.86 -5.27 19.88
C SER A 50 -0.69 -5.19 18.91
N TYR A 51 0.41 -4.60 19.38
CA TYR A 51 1.67 -4.64 18.64
C TYR A 51 2.40 -5.96 18.90
N LYS A 52 2.82 -6.60 17.82
CA LYS A 52 3.76 -7.73 17.82
C LYS A 52 5.15 -7.23 17.46
N SER A 53 6.17 -7.84 18.05
CA SER A 53 7.57 -7.50 17.78
C SER A 53 8.11 -8.36 16.65
N PHE A 54 8.51 -7.70 15.56
CA PHE A 54 9.18 -8.31 14.42
C PHE A 54 10.67 -7.94 14.45
N TRP A 55 11.54 -8.86 14.04
CA TRP A 55 12.96 -8.60 13.87
C TRP A 55 13.25 -8.04 12.48
N VAL A 56 14.15 -7.09 12.39
CA VAL A 56 14.74 -6.67 11.11
C VAL A 56 15.74 -7.73 10.69
N GLU A 57 15.44 -8.45 9.62
CA GLU A 57 16.33 -9.49 9.08
C GLU A 57 17.18 -8.95 7.92
N GLU A 58 16.65 -8.02 7.12
CA GLU A 58 17.39 -7.42 6.01
C GLU A 58 16.97 -5.96 5.80
N THR A 59 17.95 -5.12 5.41
CA THR A 59 17.71 -3.78 4.87
C THR A 59 18.51 -3.59 3.58
N VAL A 60 17.87 -3.04 2.55
CA VAL A 60 18.51 -2.82 1.23
C VAL A 60 18.24 -1.40 0.76
N SER A 61 19.28 -0.59 0.59
CA SER A 61 19.16 0.73 -0.03
C SER A 61 18.90 0.59 -1.53
N ILE A 62 17.87 1.27 -2.03
CA ILE A 62 17.50 1.27 -3.46
C ILE A 62 18.08 2.51 -4.15
N ASN A 63 17.86 3.66 -3.52
CA ASN A 63 18.37 4.97 -3.93
C ASN A 63 18.28 5.92 -2.72
N ASP A 64 18.54 7.21 -2.92
CA ASP A 64 18.57 8.20 -1.83
C ASP A 64 17.22 8.36 -1.11
N GLU A 65 16.10 8.07 -1.78
CA GLU A 65 14.75 8.21 -1.26
C GLU A 65 14.10 6.90 -0.81
N TYR A 66 14.63 5.73 -1.17
CA TYR A 66 13.94 4.46 -0.88
C TYR A 66 14.88 3.36 -0.37
N CYS A 67 14.37 2.58 0.59
CA CYS A 67 14.97 1.32 1.00
C CYS A 67 13.91 0.22 1.15
N PHE A 68 14.35 -1.03 1.07
CA PHE A 68 13.58 -2.17 1.53
C PHE A 68 13.95 -2.51 2.96
N ILE A 69 12.94 -2.94 3.73
CA ILE A 69 13.12 -3.55 5.05
C ILE A 69 12.33 -4.86 5.07
N TRP A 70 13.01 -5.95 5.43
CA TRP A 70 12.41 -7.27 5.63
C TRP A 70 12.27 -7.54 7.13
N LEU A 71 11.03 -7.77 7.56
CA LEU A 71 10.65 -7.99 8.95
C LEU A 71 10.20 -9.44 9.15
N VAL A 72 10.67 -10.11 10.20
CA VAL A 72 10.29 -11.49 10.53
C VAL A 72 9.75 -11.61 11.94
N TYR A 73 8.59 -12.24 12.07
CA TYR A 73 8.05 -12.63 13.36
C TYR A 73 8.74 -13.91 13.86
N PRO A 74 9.26 -13.94 15.11
CA PRO A 74 9.92 -15.12 15.67
C PRO A 74 8.89 -16.18 16.08
N ALA A 75 8.22 -16.79 15.10
CA ALA A 75 7.33 -17.93 15.32
C ALA A 75 8.19 -19.20 15.42
N SER A 76 8.70 -19.51 16.61
CA SER A 76 9.37 -20.81 16.81
C SER A 76 8.40 -21.96 17.07
N GLU A 77 7.12 -21.69 17.43
CA GLU A 77 6.18 -22.75 17.86
C GLU A 77 4.68 -22.47 17.57
N SER A 78 4.31 -21.38 16.87
CA SER A 78 2.89 -21.07 16.60
C SER A 78 2.43 -21.62 15.24
N GLU A 79 1.28 -22.30 15.20
CA GLU A 79 0.54 -22.58 13.95
C GLU A 79 -0.01 -21.32 13.26
N GLU A 80 0.06 -20.16 13.93
CA GLU A 80 -0.43 -18.88 13.42
C GLU A 80 0.45 -18.35 12.30
N GLN A 81 -0.18 -17.81 11.26
CA GLN A 81 0.47 -17.22 10.10
C GLN A 81 -0.01 -15.79 9.89
N ILE A 82 0.76 -15.03 9.13
CA ILE A 82 0.34 -13.72 8.63
C ILE A 82 -0.70 -13.94 7.54
N HIS A 83 -1.91 -13.46 7.79
CA HIS A 83 -2.97 -13.42 6.80
C HIS A 83 -3.28 -11.97 6.44
N MET A 84 -3.02 -11.60 5.19
CA MET A 84 -3.25 -10.26 4.66
C MET A 84 -3.78 -10.34 3.24
N ASN A 85 -4.57 -9.34 2.84
CA ASN A 85 -5.01 -9.14 1.48
C ASN A 85 -4.24 -7.97 0.85
N VAL A 86 -4.11 -7.98 -0.48
CA VAL A 86 -3.55 -6.84 -1.23
C VAL A 86 -4.38 -5.57 -0.98
N GLY A 87 -3.70 -4.42 -0.91
CA GLY A 87 -4.32 -3.14 -0.56
C GLY A 87 -4.49 -2.91 0.95
N GLN A 88 -4.20 -3.90 1.79
CA GLN A 88 -4.12 -3.69 3.24
C GLN A 88 -2.76 -3.09 3.66
N HIS A 89 -2.77 -2.39 4.78
CA HIS A 89 -1.59 -1.80 5.39
C HIS A 89 -1.40 -2.26 6.84
N ILE A 90 -0.21 -2.06 7.37
CA ILE A 90 0.14 -2.30 8.77
C ILE A 90 0.56 -1.00 9.43
N MET A 91 0.44 -0.93 10.75
CA MET A 91 0.94 0.18 11.53
C MET A 91 2.25 -0.21 12.18
N ILE A 92 3.28 0.56 11.87
CA ILE A 92 4.62 0.39 12.40
C ILE A 92 4.83 1.41 13.49
N ASN A 93 5.29 0.93 14.66
CA ASN A 93 5.70 1.77 15.76
C ASN A 93 7.20 1.68 16.01
N VAL A 94 7.85 2.84 16.00
CA VAL A 94 9.28 3.05 16.27
C VAL A 94 9.41 4.30 17.14
N ASP A 95 10.10 4.21 18.27
CA ASP A 95 10.37 5.32 19.19
C ASP A 95 9.13 6.18 19.51
N SER A 96 8.01 5.52 19.85
CA SER A 96 6.72 6.13 20.19
C SER A 96 5.97 6.80 19.04
N TRP A 97 6.51 6.79 17.83
CA TRP A 97 5.81 7.23 16.63
C TRP A 97 5.15 6.04 15.95
N THR A 98 3.95 6.24 15.41
CA THR A 98 3.23 5.21 14.65
C THR A 98 2.88 5.73 13.26
N ARG A 99 3.16 4.95 12.23
CA ARG A 99 2.86 5.27 10.82
C ARG A 99 2.37 4.03 10.06
N ALA A 100 1.48 4.26 9.10
CA ALA A 100 0.98 3.24 8.20
C ALA A 100 2.02 2.92 7.11
N PHE A 101 2.18 1.63 6.79
CA PHE A 101 2.94 1.15 5.64
C PHE A 101 2.18 0.06 4.94
N SER A 102 2.18 0.09 3.61
CA SER A 102 1.64 -0.98 2.79
C SER A 102 2.75 -1.97 2.48
N PRO A 103 2.65 -3.24 2.92
CA PRO A 103 3.61 -4.26 2.54
C PRO A 103 3.62 -4.50 1.04
N ILE A 104 4.82 -4.68 0.47
CA ILE A 104 4.98 -5.00 -0.94
C ILE A 104 4.99 -6.51 -1.20
N SER A 105 5.26 -7.31 -0.16
CA SER A 105 5.18 -8.77 -0.15
C SER A 105 5.14 -9.27 1.30
N TRP A 106 4.68 -10.51 1.50
CA TRP A 106 4.67 -11.16 2.82
C TRP A 106 4.70 -12.68 2.66
N THR A 107 5.15 -13.38 3.70
CA THR A 107 5.10 -14.84 3.85
C THR A 107 4.26 -15.21 5.07
N ALA A 108 4.30 -16.48 5.50
CA ALA A 108 3.65 -16.90 6.74
C ALA A 108 4.14 -16.13 7.98
N THR A 109 5.39 -15.63 7.98
CA THR A 109 6.01 -14.97 9.15
C THR A 109 6.78 -13.69 8.79
N GLY A 110 6.99 -13.43 7.49
CA GLY A 110 7.77 -12.30 6.99
C GLY A 110 6.92 -11.22 6.33
N ILE A 111 7.36 -9.96 6.42
CA ILE A 111 6.75 -8.80 5.77
C ILE A 111 7.85 -7.96 5.13
N GLN A 112 7.70 -7.65 3.84
CA GLN A 112 8.58 -6.70 3.14
C GLN A 112 7.94 -5.34 3.00
N LEU A 113 8.72 -4.30 3.26
CA LEU A 113 8.31 -2.93 3.15
C LEU A 113 9.17 -2.19 2.14
N LEU A 114 8.53 -1.34 1.33
CA LEU A 114 9.20 -0.27 0.60
C LEU A 114 9.03 1.02 1.41
N VAL A 115 10.11 1.51 1.99
CA VAL A 115 10.12 2.70 2.84
C VAL A 115 10.65 3.88 2.05
N ARG A 116 9.85 4.95 1.93
CA ARG A 116 10.34 6.23 1.43
C ARG A 116 10.97 7.04 2.57
N ILE A 117 12.19 7.48 2.38
CA ILE A 117 12.95 8.32 3.30
C ILE A 117 12.64 9.79 3.02
N TYR A 118 12.24 10.51 4.07
CA TYR A 118 12.12 11.96 4.03
C TYR A 118 13.22 12.58 4.88
N GLU A 119 14.02 13.48 4.31
CA GLU A 119 15.24 14.06 4.91
C GLU A 119 15.03 14.72 6.29
N ASN A 120 13.79 15.12 6.62
CA ASN A 120 13.45 15.80 7.88
C ASN A 120 12.42 15.04 8.73
N SER A 121 12.21 13.74 8.46
CA SER A 121 11.26 12.93 9.22
C SER A 121 12.01 12.05 10.22
N CYS A 122 11.83 12.34 11.52
CA CYS A 122 12.41 11.52 12.60
C CYS A 122 12.08 10.04 12.43
N PHE A 123 10.86 9.74 11.97
CA PHE A 123 10.39 8.38 11.80
C PHE A 123 11.16 7.62 10.72
N THR A 124 11.23 8.18 9.50
CA THR A 124 11.87 7.47 8.38
C THR A 124 13.39 7.53 8.48
N SER A 125 13.96 8.55 9.12
CA SER A 125 15.39 8.59 9.44
C SER A 125 15.77 7.47 10.40
N LYS A 126 14.96 7.18 11.42
CA LYS A 126 15.18 6.05 12.32
C LYS A 126 15.03 4.70 11.62
N LEU A 127 14.05 4.56 10.72
CA LEU A 127 13.93 3.37 9.86
C LEU A 127 15.12 3.20 8.91
N LYS A 128 15.69 4.30 8.39
CA LYS A 128 16.89 4.25 7.54
C LYS A 128 18.11 3.74 8.29
N SER A 129 18.23 4.09 9.56
CA SER A 129 19.37 3.73 10.41
C SER A 129 19.13 2.47 11.26
N ILE A 130 18.06 1.71 10.99
CA ILE A 130 17.73 0.54 11.80
C ILE A 130 18.69 -0.61 11.49
N GLU A 131 19.25 -1.21 12.53
CA GLU A 131 20.22 -2.31 12.38
C GLU A 131 19.53 -3.67 12.24
N ILE A 132 20.17 -4.59 11.53
CA ILE A 132 19.76 -6.00 11.48
C ILE A 132 19.78 -6.55 12.90
N GLY A 133 18.71 -7.24 13.29
CA GLY A 133 18.50 -7.71 14.66
C GLY A 133 17.83 -6.71 15.59
N GLU A 134 17.52 -5.49 15.17
CA GLU A 134 16.61 -4.63 15.93
C GLU A 134 15.15 -5.11 15.81
N ARG A 135 14.29 -4.65 16.72
CA ARG A 135 12.87 -4.99 16.74
C ARG A 135 12.00 -3.81 16.34
N ILE A 136 11.03 -4.09 15.47
CA ILE A 136 9.97 -3.17 15.10
C ILE A 136 8.64 -3.68 15.65
N ARG A 137 7.85 -2.79 16.26
CA ARG A 137 6.49 -3.10 16.70
C ARG A 137 5.51 -2.93 15.55
N VAL A 138 4.74 -3.97 15.24
CA VAL A 138 3.79 -4.00 14.12
C VAL A 138 2.40 -4.41 14.61
N ARG A 139 1.35 -3.71 14.17
CA ARG A 139 -0.06 -4.12 14.37
C ARG A 139 -0.82 -4.03 13.04
N GLY A 140 -1.94 -4.74 12.93
CA GLY A 140 -2.77 -4.78 11.72
C GLY A 140 -3.34 -6.17 11.42
N PRO A 141 -3.59 -6.50 10.14
CA PRO A 141 -3.66 -5.59 9.00
C PRO A 141 -4.89 -4.67 9.05
N TYR A 142 -4.82 -3.52 8.39
CA TYR A 142 -5.93 -2.56 8.23
C TYR A 142 -6.21 -2.32 6.75
N GLY A 143 -7.33 -1.64 6.47
CA GLY A 143 -7.78 -1.37 5.11
C GLY A 143 -8.97 -2.26 4.74
N ASP A 144 -9.91 -1.66 4.03
CA ASP A 144 -11.18 -2.22 3.62
C ASP A 144 -11.29 -2.38 2.09
N PHE A 145 -10.19 -2.14 1.36
CA PHE A 145 -10.13 -2.37 -0.08
C PHE A 145 -10.52 -3.82 -0.37
N ARG A 146 -11.52 -3.98 -1.23
CA ARG A 146 -12.02 -5.28 -1.67
C ARG A 146 -11.97 -5.32 -3.18
N TYR A 147 -11.30 -6.35 -3.67
CA TYR A 147 -11.26 -6.72 -5.06
C TYR A 147 -11.46 -8.23 -5.13
N SER A 148 -12.35 -8.66 -6.03
CA SER A 148 -12.46 -10.07 -6.39
C SER A 148 -12.06 -10.22 -7.85
N ARG A 149 -11.48 -11.37 -8.17
CA ARG A 149 -11.08 -11.74 -9.53
C ARG A 149 -12.18 -11.39 -10.55
N ASN A 150 -11.81 -10.81 -11.69
CA ASN A 150 -12.72 -10.44 -12.80
C ASN A 150 -13.91 -9.55 -12.41
N SER A 151 -13.91 -8.91 -11.24
CA SER A 151 -15.01 -8.01 -10.81
C SER A 151 -15.06 -6.71 -11.60
N PHE A 152 -13.95 -6.34 -12.23
CA PHE A 152 -13.83 -5.17 -13.08
C PHE A 152 -13.12 -5.57 -14.37
N ARG A 153 -13.62 -5.08 -15.51
CA ARG A 153 -12.95 -5.30 -16.81
C ARG A 153 -11.61 -4.58 -16.88
N LYS A 154 -11.52 -3.42 -16.23
CA LYS A 154 -10.31 -2.58 -16.23
C LYS A 154 -10.09 -1.91 -14.89
N ILE A 155 -8.84 -1.88 -14.44
CA ILE A 155 -8.39 -1.10 -13.29
C ILE A 155 -7.45 -0.01 -13.78
N ILE A 156 -7.67 1.22 -13.34
CA ILE A 156 -6.78 2.36 -13.60
C ILE A 156 -6.20 2.81 -12.27
N MET A 157 -4.88 2.74 -12.13
CA MET A 157 -4.18 3.06 -10.89
C MET A 157 -3.42 4.38 -11.05
N PHE A 158 -3.74 5.38 -10.23
CA PHE A 158 -3.05 6.66 -10.18
C PHE A 158 -2.26 6.79 -8.89
N GLY A 159 -0.94 6.98 -8.98
CA GLY A 159 -0.14 7.17 -7.79
C GLY A 159 1.07 8.06 -7.95
N ILE A 160 1.64 8.46 -6.83
CA ILE A 160 2.88 9.22 -6.78
C ILE A 160 3.80 8.69 -5.68
N GLY A 161 5.10 8.66 -5.95
CA GLY A 161 6.11 8.24 -4.97
C GLY A 161 5.80 6.86 -4.34
N SER A 162 5.66 6.83 -3.01
CA SER A 162 5.41 5.61 -2.24
C SER A 162 4.06 4.93 -2.50
N GLY A 163 3.13 5.58 -3.23
CA GLY A 163 1.87 4.95 -3.61
C GLY A 163 2.04 3.67 -4.44
N ILE A 164 3.20 3.50 -5.08
CA ILE A 164 3.54 2.24 -5.77
C ILE A 164 3.60 1.03 -4.83
N ALA A 165 3.87 1.23 -3.54
CA ALA A 165 3.89 0.14 -2.56
C ALA A 165 2.52 -0.53 -2.39
N VAL A 166 1.43 0.20 -2.61
CA VAL A 166 0.06 -0.34 -2.61
C VAL A 166 -0.23 -1.08 -3.92
N PHE A 167 0.15 -0.48 -5.05
CA PHE A 167 -0.22 -0.99 -6.37
C PHE A 167 0.58 -2.20 -6.79
N TYR A 168 1.84 -2.29 -6.40
CA TYR A 168 2.72 -3.40 -6.79
C TYR A 168 2.15 -4.79 -6.37
N PRO A 169 1.73 -5.02 -5.11
CA PRO A 169 1.07 -6.26 -4.72
C PRO A 169 -0.21 -6.55 -5.49
N ILE A 170 -1.03 -5.52 -5.77
CA ILE A 170 -2.28 -5.68 -6.51
C ILE A 170 -2.00 -6.11 -7.95
N LEU A 171 -1.06 -5.45 -8.63
CA LEU A 171 -0.61 -5.79 -9.97
C LEU A 171 -0.05 -7.22 -10.04
N LYS A 172 0.80 -7.58 -9.08
CA LYS A 172 1.37 -8.91 -8.97
C LYS A 172 0.27 -9.96 -8.82
N ALA A 173 -0.68 -9.76 -7.91
CA ALA A 173 -1.80 -10.67 -7.71
C ALA A 173 -2.69 -10.83 -8.95
N ILE A 174 -2.91 -9.76 -9.73
CA ILE A 174 -3.67 -9.81 -10.99
C ILE A 174 -2.92 -10.57 -12.07
N THR A 175 -1.61 -10.35 -12.19
CA THR A 175 -0.79 -10.92 -13.28
C THR A 175 -0.39 -12.37 -13.04
N GLU A 176 -0.28 -12.80 -11.78
CA GLU A 176 0.03 -14.19 -11.40
C GLU A 176 -1.20 -15.11 -11.44
N ASP A 177 -2.40 -14.57 -11.65
CA ASP A 177 -3.64 -15.34 -11.71
C ASP A 177 -3.99 -15.70 -13.16
N GLU A 178 -3.78 -16.96 -13.54
CA GLU A 178 -3.95 -17.46 -14.92
C GLU A 178 -5.39 -17.32 -15.47
N VAL A 179 -6.38 -17.12 -14.60
CA VAL A 179 -7.80 -16.98 -14.97
C VAL A 179 -8.33 -15.56 -14.77
N GLU A 180 -7.43 -14.59 -14.59
CA GLU A 180 -7.74 -13.17 -14.48
C GLU A 180 -7.62 -12.46 -15.83
N ASP A 181 -8.74 -11.90 -16.30
CA ASP A 181 -8.82 -11.15 -17.57
C ASP A 181 -8.81 -9.62 -17.36
N THR A 182 -8.75 -9.17 -16.10
CA THR A 182 -8.72 -7.74 -15.76
C THR A 182 -7.53 -7.04 -16.38
N ARG A 183 -7.78 -5.97 -17.14
CA ARG A 183 -6.73 -5.11 -17.68
C ARG A 183 -6.35 -4.03 -16.70
N VAL A 184 -5.06 -3.74 -16.55
CA VAL A 184 -4.57 -2.71 -15.65
C VAL A 184 -3.83 -1.63 -16.42
N HIS A 185 -4.16 -0.37 -16.13
CA HIS A 185 -3.34 0.77 -16.53
C HIS A 185 -2.75 1.42 -15.27
N LEU A 186 -1.47 1.20 -15.03
CA LEU A 186 -0.71 1.85 -13.97
C LEU A 186 -0.17 3.20 -14.46
N ILE A 187 -0.49 4.29 -13.75
CA ILE A 187 0.05 5.62 -13.96
C ILE A 187 0.69 6.10 -12.66
N VAL A 188 2.02 6.13 -12.62
CA VAL A 188 2.75 6.52 -11.41
C VAL A 188 3.75 7.64 -11.68
N GLY A 189 3.76 8.62 -10.77
CA GLY A 189 4.60 9.80 -10.84
C GLY A 189 5.83 9.73 -9.95
N PHE A 190 7.00 10.06 -10.50
CA PHE A 190 8.25 10.21 -9.75
C PHE A 190 8.95 11.52 -10.14
N LYS A 191 9.94 11.94 -9.33
CA LYS A 191 10.72 13.14 -9.65
C LYS A 191 11.60 12.87 -10.87
N SER A 192 12.45 11.86 -10.80
CA SER A 192 13.34 11.43 -11.89
C SER A 192 13.37 9.90 -12.01
N ILE A 193 14.06 9.38 -13.02
CA ILE A 193 14.13 7.94 -13.30
C ILE A 193 14.95 7.16 -12.24
N GLU A 194 15.95 7.81 -11.65
CA GLU A 194 16.83 7.22 -10.63
C GLU A 194 16.07 6.98 -9.31
N LEU A 195 15.01 7.74 -9.10
CA LEU A 195 14.16 7.70 -7.91
C LEU A 195 12.99 6.71 -8.03
N ILE A 196 12.88 5.99 -9.15
CA ILE A 196 11.83 4.98 -9.33
C ILE A 196 12.22 3.72 -8.56
N PRO A 197 11.51 3.38 -7.47
CA PRO A 197 11.68 2.08 -6.83
C PRO A 197 11.05 1.00 -7.72
N LEU A 198 11.47 -0.25 -7.54
CA LEU A 198 10.89 -1.41 -8.24
C LEU A 198 10.97 -1.31 -9.79
N LYS A 199 11.95 -0.58 -10.33
CA LYS A 199 12.03 -0.30 -11.78
C LYS A 199 12.06 -1.59 -12.61
N LYS A 200 12.81 -2.62 -12.20
CA LYS A 200 12.92 -3.88 -12.94
C LYS A 200 11.62 -4.67 -12.86
N GLU A 201 11.01 -4.70 -11.69
CA GLU A 201 9.74 -5.37 -11.42
C GLU A 201 8.61 -4.74 -12.22
N LEU A 202 8.59 -3.40 -12.35
CA LEU A 202 7.64 -2.69 -13.20
C LEU A 202 7.82 -3.03 -14.69
N GLN A 203 9.06 -3.24 -15.16
CA GLN A 203 9.29 -3.67 -16.54
C GLN A 203 8.76 -5.08 -16.78
N LEU A 204 9.01 -6.00 -15.85
CA LEU A 204 8.48 -7.37 -15.93
C LEU A 204 6.95 -7.38 -15.90
N LEU A 205 6.33 -6.58 -15.03
CA LEU A 205 4.87 -6.46 -14.97
C LEU A 205 4.31 -5.85 -16.26
N ALA A 206 5.02 -4.92 -16.90
CA ALA A 206 4.60 -4.31 -18.15
C ALA A 206 4.69 -5.24 -19.38
N ASP A 207 5.39 -6.38 -19.26
CA ASP A 207 5.45 -7.39 -20.32
C ASP A 207 4.19 -8.28 -20.35
N TYR A 208 3.34 -8.25 -19.32
CA TYR A 208 2.07 -8.96 -19.31
C TYR A 208 1.06 -8.31 -20.27
N TRP A 209 0.31 -9.14 -21.01
CA TRP A 209 -0.62 -8.70 -22.05
C TRP A 209 -1.73 -7.76 -21.54
N ASN A 210 -2.09 -7.87 -20.27
CA ASN A 210 -3.15 -7.11 -19.62
C ASN A 210 -2.64 -5.88 -18.86
N VAL A 211 -1.34 -5.56 -18.89
CA VAL A 211 -0.75 -4.43 -18.17
C VAL A 211 -0.26 -3.35 -19.12
N ASN A 212 -0.67 -2.11 -18.87
CA ASN A 212 -0.06 -0.92 -19.45
C ASN A 212 0.55 -0.07 -18.32
N CYS A 213 1.83 0.26 -18.41
CA CYS A 213 2.51 1.09 -17.43
C CYS A 213 2.88 2.45 -18.03
N THR A 214 2.56 3.53 -17.31
CA THR A 214 2.92 4.91 -17.66
C THR A 214 3.63 5.58 -16.49
N LEU A 215 4.85 6.05 -16.73
CA LEU A 215 5.63 6.84 -15.78
C LEU A 215 5.53 8.31 -16.13
N GLN A 216 5.14 9.13 -15.15
CA GLN A 216 5.15 10.59 -15.25
C GLN A 216 6.34 11.14 -14.47
N LEU A 217 7.35 11.64 -15.17
CA LEU A 217 8.59 12.13 -14.56
C LEU A 217 8.63 13.66 -14.58
N ALA A 218 8.76 14.26 -13.41
CA ALA A 218 8.86 15.71 -13.27
C ALA A 218 10.14 16.26 -13.91
N GLU A 219 11.21 15.48 -13.87
CA GLU A 219 12.51 15.74 -14.49
C GLU A 219 12.77 14.59 -15.47
N LEU A 220 12.63 14.87 -16.77
CA LEU A 220 12.86 13.89 -17.82
C LEU A 220 14.07 14.30 -18.66
N ALA A 221 15.10 13.47 -18.68
CA ALA A 221 16.21 13.63 -19.61
C ALA A 221 15.78 13.26 -21.04
N GLU A 222 16.31 13.98 -22.02
CA GLU A 222 15.97 13.81 -23.43
C GLU A 222 16.35 12.39 -23.92
N GLY A 223 15.46 11.78 -24.71
CA GLY A 223 15.71 10.45 -25.31
C GLY A 223 15.57 9.25 -24.38
N MET A 224 15.21 9.44 -23.10
CA MET A 224 15.03 8.32 -22.18
C MET A 224 13.86 7.41 -22.56
N LYS A 225 14.14 6.11 -22.60
CA LYS A 225 13.15 5.06 -22.82
C LYS A 225 13.35 3.95 -21.79
N ILE A 226 12.24 3.35 -21.38
CA ILE A 226 12.23 2.15 -20.56
C ILE A 226 11.41 1.13 -21.33
N ASN A 227 12.00 -0.02 -21.64
CA ASN A 227 11.32 -1.05 -22.42
C ASN A 227 10.01 -1.47 -21.72
N GLY A 228 8.95 -1.62 -22.51
CA GLY A 228 7.60 -1.98 -22.01
C GLY A 228 6.85 -0.83 -21.34
N ILE A 229 7.49 0.31 -21.03
CA ILE A 229 6.89 1.36 -20.21
C ILE A 229 6.80 2.69 -20.97
N ASN A 230 5.60 3.28 -20.94
CA ASN A 230 5.35 4.61 -21.49
C ASN A 230 5.92 5.69 -20.56
N VAL A 231 7.00 6.37 -20.96
CA VAL A 231 7.57 7.48 -20.19
C VAL A 231 7.05 8.82 -20.71
N LYS A 232 6.53 9.65 -19.81
CA LYS A 232 5.97 10.98 -20.10
C LYS A 232 6.57 12.02 -19.18
N HIS A 233 6.69 13.25 -19.67
CA HIS A 233 7.22 14.39 -18.92
C HIS A 233 6.09 15.14 -18.21
N GLY A 234 6.36 15.54 -16.97
CA GLY A 234 5.47 16.34 -16.15
C GLY A 234 4.95 15.57 -14.93
N ARG A 235 4.24 16.31 -14.07
CA ARG A 235 3.52 15.74 -12.92
C ARG A 235 2.10 15.40 -13.33
N ILE A 236 1.56 14.32 -12.76
CA ILE A 236 0.13 13.99 -12.89
C ILE A 236 -0.70 15.18 -12.38
N ASN A 237 -1.60 15.66 -13.22
CA ASN A 237 -2.48 16.79 -12.96
C ASN A 237 -3.89 16.49 -13.50
N GLU A 238 -4.84 17.39 -13.25
CA GLU A 238 -6.25 17.21 -13.63
C GLU A 238 -6.43 16.93 -15.11
N ARG A 239 -5.72 17.65 -15.99
CA ARG A 239 -5.80 17.45 -17.44
C ARG A 239 -5.39 16.03 -17.84
N ILE A 240 -4.28 15.52 -17.29
CA ILE A 240 -3.82 14.15 -17.58
C ILE A 240 -4.85 13.12 -17.11
N VAL A 241 -5.43 13.33 -15.93
CA VAL A 241 -6.46 12.45 -15.38
C VAL A 241 -7.71 12.46 -16.25
N GLU A 242 -8.17 13.64 -16.66
CA GLU A 242 -9.32 13.81 -17.56
C GLU A 242 -9.07 13.23 -18.95
N ASP A 243 -7.86 13.37 -19.51
CA ASP A 243 -7.51 12.78 -20.79
C ASP A 243 -7.56 11.24 -20.73
N ILE A 244 -7.06 10.64 -19.65
CA ILE A 244 -7.07 9.17 -19.47
C ILE A 244 -8.49 8.65 -19.19
N LEU A 245 -9.21 9.28 -18.27
CA LEU A 245 -10.53 8.81 -17.82
C LEU A 245 -11.67 9.24 -18.75
N GLY A 246 -11.53 10.36 -19.45
CA GLY A 246 -12.55 10.90 -20.36
C GLY A 246 -12.77 10.04 -21.60
N ILE A 247 -11.75 9.28 -22.01
CA ILE A 247 -11.81 8.27 -23.08
C ILE A 247 -12.51 6.99 -22.60
N GLU A 248 -12.40 6.69 -21.30
CA GLU A 248 -12.77 5.42 -20.68
C GLU A 248 -14.12 5.55 -19.95
N LYS A 249 -15.20 5.80 -20.70
CA LYS A 249 -16.57 5.92 -20.13
C LYS A 249 -17.32 4.58 -19.99
N SER A 250 -16.62 3.46 -19.93
CA SER A 250 -17.27 2.14 -19.90
C SER A 250 -17.66 1.73 -18.48
N GLU A 251 -18.80 1.04 -18.36
CA GLU A 251 -19.11 0.19 -17.23
C GLU A 251 -17.96 -0.80 -16.94
N GLY A 252 -17.75 -1.14 -15.67
CA GLY A 252 -16.73 -2.12 -15.26
C GLY A 252 -15.30 -1.57 -15.13
N ILE A 253 -15.12 -0.26 -14.92
CA ILE A 253 -13.84 0.33 -14.52
C ILE A 253 -13.79 0.52 -13.00
N LEU A 254 -12.64 0.20 -12.39
CA LEU A 254 -12.29 0.60 -11.03
C LEU A 254 -11.08 1.55 -11.07
N VAL A 255 -11.17 2.67 -10.37
CA VAL A 255 -10.04 3.61 -10.22
C VAL A 255 -9.42 3.49 -8.84
N LEU A 256 -8.11 3.25 -8.78
CA LEU A 256 -7.34 3.19 -7.55
C LEU A 256 -6.43 4.42 -7.44
N VAL A 257 -6.40 5.06 -6.28
CA VAL A 257 -5.61 6.28 -6.07
C VAL A 257 -4.78 6.15 -4.81
N CYS A 258 -3.48 6.44 -4.90
CA CYS A 258 -2.60 6.48 -3.73
C CYS A 258 -1.48 7.52 -3.87
N GLY A 259 -1.41 8.45 -2.94
CA GLY A 259 -0.41 9.51 -2.91
C GLY A 259 -0.54 10.35 -1.65
N ASN A 260 -0.01 11.58 -1.70
CA ASN A 260 -0.22 12.52 -0.60
C ASN A 260 -1.66 13.09 -0.61
N THR A 261 -2.04 13.76 0.48
CA THR A 261 -3.39 14.33 0.64
C THR A 261 -3.80 15.26 -0.49
N SER A 262 -2.88 16.08 -1.02
CA SER A 262 -3.19 17.01 -2.11
C SER A 262 -3.50 16.26 -3.41
N PHE A 263 -2.68 15.26 -3.75
CA PHE A 263 -2.87 14.40 -4.91
C PHE A 263 -4.19 13.62 -4.83
N ASN A 264 -4.44 12.97 -3.69
CA ASN A 264 -5.67 12.19 -3.46
C ASN A 264 -6.92 13.08 -3.61
N ARG A 265 -6.93 14.28 -3.03
CA ARG A 265 -8.05 15.24 -3.15
C ARG A 265 -8.26 15.72 -4.59
N MET A 266 -7.18 15.96 -5.33
CA MET A 266 -7.26 16.35 -6.74
C MET A 266 -7.92 15.23 -7.56
N LEU A 267 -7.44 13.99 -7.42
CA LEU A 267 -8.02 12.83 -8.11
C LEU A 267 -9.48 12.62 -7.73
N GLU A 268 -9.82 12.71 -6.45
CA GLU A 268 -11.20 12.58 -5.98
C GLU A 268 -12.13 13.62 -6.63
N ARG A 269 -11.68 14.88 -6.75
CA ARG A 269 -12.42 15.93 -7.44
C ARG A 269 -12.64 15.58 -8.91
N CYS A 270 -11.61 15.15 -9.63
CA CYS A 270 -11.74 14.73 -11.02
C CYS A 270 -12.75 13.57 -11.16
N LEU A 271 -12.67 12.56 -10.29
CA LEU A 271 -13.57 11.39 -10.31
C LEU A 271 -15.03 11.80 -10.09
N LYS A 272 -15.29 12.72 -9.14
CA LYS A 272 -16.61 13.27 -8.88
C LYS A 272 -17.15 14.07 -10.07
N THR A 273 -16.32 14.91 -10.70
CA THR A 273 -16.69 15.67 -11.91
C THR A 273 -17.05 14.74 -13.08
N LEU A 274 -16.31 13.64 -13.23
CA LEU A 274 -16.54 12.63 -14.27
C LEU A 274 -17.66 11.63 -13.91
N LYS A 275 -18.24 11.72 -12.71
CA LYS A 275 -19.29 10.82 -12.21
C LYS A 275 -18.86 9.34 -12.19
N LEU A 276 -17.59 9.08 -11.91
CA LEU A 276 -17.07 7.73 -11.71
C LEU A 276 -17.28 7.33 -10.25
N ASN A 277 -18.10 6.31 -10.01
CA ASN A 277 -18.48 5.89 -8.66
C ASN A 277 -17.61 4.73 -8.13
N ASN A 278 -16.99 3.96 -9.03
CA ASN A 278 -16.16 2.81 -8.67
C ASN A 278 -14.71 3.28 -8.49
N TYR A 279 -14.39 3.81 -7.31
CA TYR A 279 -13.02 4.16 -6.98
C TYR A 279 -12.68 3.87 -5.52
N HIS A 280 -11.39 3.69 -5.26
CA HIS A 280 -10.84 3.56 -3.92
C HIS A 280 -9.60 4.45 -3.77
N ILE A 281 -9.56 5.22 -2.69
CA ILE A 281 -8.43 6.08 -2.35
C ILE A 281 -7.76 5.50 -1.11
N PHE A 282 -6.51 5.10 -1.25
CA PHE A 282 -5.69 4.62 -0.15
C PHE A 282 -5.11 5.81 0.63
N GLU A 283 -5.23 5.77 1.95
CA GLU A 283 -4.72 6.77 2.90
C GLU A 283 -3.41 6.36 3.55
#